data_AF-A0A535KHN6-F1
#
_entry.id   AF-A0A535KHN6-F1
#
_cell.length_a   1.000
_cell.length_b   1.000
_cell.length_c   1.000
_cell.angle_alpha   90.00
_cell.angle_beta   90.00
_cell.angle_gamma   90.00
#
_symmetry.space_group_name_H-M   'P 1'
#
loop_
_entity.id
_entity.type
_entity.pdbx_description
1 polymer ?
#
loop_
_entity_poly.entity_id
_entity_poly.type
_entity_poly.pdbx_seq_one_letter_code
_entity_poly.pdbx_strand_id
1 'polypeptide(L)'
;MKGHAGKGQETPLATLYRHFEQALEQNSIELALANVSVEEIRADVAPHLESLATWFQNQSSTLWNMPATYMEGQTEEAGKPRSGNQVRAETFLLAPEIGLRGRLDLFWQQSGQQRLLELKTGGGQGNLPKRDHRWQVDGYHSLLTVRRNSEMKKALATLLYSGTPQEAQAFGIPFTIKELQRVNETRNILVLSHITGTASAPPGPSRCTKCFLLKQCEQVSSLLTWQPPEPDTNGQLSSPPVTPGRPQRYAPTTASIGKVIHAEHEMGIASGAYSFSLSSEEDRVFFARYYHLLHIEGREGERQQALLWKTSVAERIEHGTAIGELKPVGEPQPTGQGEWEQEFFCNNTSELREGDEILLSGGDPITGEVVTGTIKHISAEHVRVWSPELIAHPTLIDRYDTNLVHVRTVKNLLRWLQAGVHLRELVAGKLRPQFSKLSVARRLDFNAEQNLAVERALQMQDYLLVQGPP
;
A
#
# COMPACT_ATOMS: atom_id res chain seq x y z
N MET A 1 30.75 5.74 15.98
CA MET A 1 32.11 5.31 15.60
C MET A 1 32.45 5.88 14.24
N LYS A 2 33.48 6.73 14.14
CA LYS A 2 33.89 7.41 12.89
C LYS A 2 34.73 6.47 12.04
N GLY A 3 34.14 5.89 10.99
CA GLY A 3 34.86 5.12 9.99
C GLY A 3 35.03 5.94 8.71
N HIS A 4 36.12 6.68 8.60
CA HIS A 4 36.57 7.21 7.30
C HIS A 4 37.49 6.16 6.67
N ALA A 5 37.04 5.53 5.59
CA ALA A 5 37.92 4.79 4.70
C ALA A 5 38.71 5.78 3.83
N GLY A 6 39.98 5.47 3.55
CA GLY A 6 40.85 6.32 2.74
C GLY A 6 40.23 6.66 1.38
N LYS A 7 40.33 7.95 1.00
CA LYS A 7 39.75 8.63 -0.18
C LYS A 7 38.32 9.17 -0.05
N GLY A 8 37.92 9.67 1.13
CA GLY A 8 36.76 10.58 1.25
C GLY A 8 35.40 10.00 0.80
N GLN A 9 35.31 8.70 0.54
CA GLN A 9 34.06 8.00 0.27
C GLN A 9 33.50 7.46 1.58
N GLU A 10 32.26 7.83 1.86
CA GLU A 10 31.47 7.32 2.98
C GLU A 10 31.33 5.79 2.86
N THR A 11 31.49 5.05 3.95
CA THR A 11 31.29 3.60 3.92
C THR A 11 29.82 3.28 3.63
N PRO A 12 29.48 2.13 3.02
CA PRO A 12 28.09 1.72 2.83
C PRO A 12 27.26 1.77 4.11
N LEU A 13 27.86 1.35 5.23
CA LEU A 13 27.20 1.41 6.54
C LEU A 13 26.93 2.86 6.98
N ALA A 14 27.91 3.76 6.86
CA ALA A 14 27.70 5.16 7.22
C ALA A 14 26.64 5.83 6.33
N THR A 15 26.61 5.51 5.04
CA THR A 15 25.59 5.96 4.08
C THR A 15 24.20 5.50 4.50
N LEU A 16 24.05 4.22 4.85
CA LEU A 16 22.79 3.66 5.33
C LEU A 16 22.34 4.31 6.65
N TYR A 17 23.23 4.53 7.62
CA TYR A 17 22.90 5.23 8.86
C TYR A 17 22.44 6.67 8.61
N ARG A 18 23.09 7.40 7.70
CA ARG A 18 22.68 8.76 7.35
C ARG A 18 21.27 8.79 6.78
N HIS A 19 20.95 7.89 5.86
CA HIS A 19 19.59 7.77 5.30
C HIS A 19 18.58 7.30 6.34
N PHE A 20 18.97 6.42 7.26
CA PHE A 20 18.11 5.99 8.36
C PHE A 20 17.76 7.14 9.31
N GLU A 21 18.71 7.98 9.71
CA GLU A 21 18.41 9.15 10.56
C GLU A 21 17.51 10.16 9.83
N GLN A 22 17.71 10.38 8.53
CA GLN A 22 16.78 11.17 7.71
C GLN A 22 15.37 10.57 7.70
N ALA A 23 15.26 9.25 7.58
CA ALA A 23 13.97 8.56 7.62
C ALA A 23 13.30 8.67 9.01
N LEU A 24 14.06 8.66 10.11
CA LEU A 24 13.51 8.87 11.45
C LEU A 24 12.90 10.26 11.62
N GLU A 25 13.57 11.30 11.13
CA GLU A 25 13.05 12.68 11.16
C GLU A 25 11.76 12.80 10.34
N GLN A 26 11.77 12.22 9.14
CA GLN A 26 10.63 12.24 8.21
C GLN A 26 9.40 11.51 8.76
N ASN A 27 9.60 10.37 9.44
CA ASN A 27 8.52 9.53 9.97
C ASN A 27 8.20 9.82 11.45
N SER A 28 8.66 10.96 11.98
CA SER A 28 8.50 11.31 13.40
C SER A 28 7.04 11.33 13.88
N ILE A 29 6.11 11.77 13.03
CA ILE A 29 4.67 11.76 13.34
C ILE A 29 4.13 10.33 13.41
N GLU A 30 4.51 9.47 12.46
CA GLU A 30 4.07 8.06 12.43
C GLU A 30 4.61 7.30 13.65
N LEU A 31 5.86 7.54 14.03
CA LEU A 31 6.46 6.97 15.24
C LEU A 31 5.71 7.42 16.51
N ALA A 32 5.33 8.70 16.58
CA ALA A 32 4.54 9.23 17.69
C ALA A 32 3.12 8.62 17.73
N LEU A 33 2.45 8.48 16.59
CA LEU A 33 1.13 7.84 16.49
C LEU A 33 1.16 6.36 16.87
N ALA A 34 2.23 5.66 16.50
CA ALA A 34 2.47 4.26 16.88
C ALA A 34 2.92 4.10 18.33
N ASN A 35 3.21 5.19 19.05
CA ASN A 35 3.74 5.21 20.41
C ASN A 35 5.02 4.36 20.55
N VAL A 36 5.92 4.47 19.57
CA VAL A 36 7.21 3.76 19.55
C VAL A 36 8.35 4.75 19.78
N SER A 37 9.30 4.40 20.66
CA SER A 37 10.45 5.30 20.91
C SER A 37 11.46 5.24 19.77
N VAL A 38 12.11 6.38 19.51
CA VAL A 38 13.14 6.48 18.46
C VAL A 38 14.34 5.60 18.81
N GLU A 39 14.70 5.50 20.09
CA GLU A 39 15.81 4.68 20.59
C GLU A 39 15.55 3.19 20.39
N GLU A 40 14.31 2.71 20.60
CA GLU A 40 13.93 1.33 20.29
C GLU A 40 14.10 1.07 18.80
N ILE A 41 13.58 1.93 17.91
CA ILE A 41 13.74 1.77 16.46
C ILE A 41 15.21 1.76 16.03
N ARG A 42 16.05 2.64 16.61
CA ARG A 42 17.50 2.64 16.35
C ARG A 42 18.16 1.32 16.72
N ALA A 43 17.86 0.81 17.91
CA ALA A 43 18.41 -0.46 18.38
C ALA A 43 17.96 -1.63 17.48
N ASP A 44 16.73 -1.57 16.99
CA ASP A 44 16.11 -2.62 16.21
C ASP A 44 16.58 -2.64 14.75
N VAL A 45 16.76 -1.47 14.14
CA VAL A 45 17.18 -1.33 12.73
C VAL A 45 18.69 -1.48 12.56
N ALA A 46 19.50 -1.11 13.55
CA ALA A 46 20.97 -1.22 13.51
C ALA A 46 21.51 -2.55 12.92
N PRO A 47 21.09 -3.75 13.40
CA PRO A 47 21.57 -5.02 12.84
C PRO A 47 21.21 -5.22 11.37
N HIS A 48 20.08 -4.67 10.89
CA HIS A 48 19.71 -4.73 9.48
C HIS A 48 20.63 -3.86 8.62
N LEU A 49 21.02 -2.68 9.10
CA LEU A 49 21.94 -1.79 8.37
C LEU A 49 23.32 -2.41 8.25
N GLU A 50 23.83 -3.03 9.33
CA GLU A 50 25.10 -3.76 9.32
C GLU A 50 25.06 -4.96 8.37
N SER A 51 23.97 -5.74 8.41
CA SER A 51 23.75 -6.90 7.55
C SER A 51 23.69 -6.52 6.07
N LEU A 52 22.97 -5.44 5.73
CA LEU A 52 22.88 -4.91 4.36
C LEU A 52 24.21 -4.31 3.89
N ALA A 53 24.92 -3.57 4.75
CA ALA A 53 26.22 -3.00 4.40
C ALA A 53 27.24 -4.10 4.09
N THR A 54 27.27 -5.16 4.91
CA THR A 54 28.16 -6.31 4.73
C THR A 54 27.85 -7.03 3.43
N TRP A 55 26.58 -7.33 3.18
CA TRP A 55 26.14 -7.94 1.92
C TRP A 55 26.50 -7.09 0.71
N PHE A 56 26.26 -5.77 0.79
CA PHE A 56 26.58 -4.86 -0.31
C PHE A 56 28.09 -4.82 -0.56
N GLN A 57 28.93 -4.79 0.47
CA GLN A 57 30.38 -4.82 0.31
C GLN A 57 30.84 -6.11 -0.39
N ASN A 58 30.31 -7.26 0.02
CA ASN A 58 30.67 -8.57 -0.53
C ASN A 58 30.17 -8.75 -1.97
N GLN A 59 28.93 -8.31 -2.24
CA GLN A 59 28.24 -8.59 -3.49
C GLN A 59 28.27 -7.41 -4.47
N SER A 60 28.67 -6.20 -4.10
CA SER A 60 28.64 -5.03 -5.00
C SER A 60 29.32 -5.30 -6.34
N SER A 61 30.45 -6.01 -6.33
CA SER A 61 31.16 -6.36 -7.57
C SER A 61 30.37 -7.28 -8.51
N THR A 62 29.48 -8.14 -8.00
CA THR A 62 28.67 -9.12 -8.75
C THR A 62 27.20 -8.74 -8.86
N LEU A 63 26.75 -7.76 -8.05
CA LEU A 63 25.45 -7.12 -8.14
C LEU A 63 25.35 -6.37 -9.46
N TRP A 64 26.43 -5.66 -9.79
CA TRP A 64 26.54 -4.77 -10.94
C TRP A 64 27.30 -5.39 -12.12
N ASN A 65 28.11 -6.44 -11.91
CA ASN A 65 28.74 -7.19 -13.00
C ASN A 65 28.13 -8.59 -13.17
N MET A 66 27.65 -8.85 -14.39
CA MET A 66 26.94 -10.07 -14.74
C MET A 66 27.92 -11.20 -15.10
N PRO A 67 27.82 -12.41 -14.51
CA PRO A 67 28.59 -13.58 -14.96
C PRO A 67 28.15 -14.03 -16.36
N ALA A 68 29.11 -14.33 -17.24
CA ALA A 68 28.91 -14.72 -18.65
C ALA A 68 28.17 -16.07 -18.87
N THR A 69 27.81 -16.78 -17.81
CA THR A 69 27.40 -18.20 -17.87
C THR A 69 25.99 -18.46 -18.40
N TYR A 70 25.24 -17.42 -18.78
CA TYR A 70 23.91 -17.55 -19.42
C TYR A 70 23.92 -17.26 -20.93
N MET A 71 25.11 -17.11 -21.54
CA MET A 71 25.31 -16.79 -22.96
C MET A 71 25.30 -18.04 -23.86
N GLU A 72 24.25 -18.85 -23.81
CA GLU A 72 23.97 -19.78 -24.92
C GLU A 72 22.74 -19.28 -25.69
N GLY A 73 22.98 -18.54 -26.78
CA GLY A 73 22.03 -18.47 -27.89
C GLY A 73 21.52 -17.12 -28.38
N GLN A 74 22.20 -15.98 -28.13
CA GLN A 74 21.79 -14.71 -28.77
C GLN A 74 22.94 -14.06 -29.55
N THR A 75 22.81 -14.09 -30.88
CA THR A 75 23.56 -13.26 -31.83
C THR A 75 23.22 -11.79 -31.62
N GLU A 76 24.25 -10.96 -31.48
CA GLU A 76 24.13 -9.50 -31.30
C GLU A 76 23.63 -8.85 -32.60
N GLU A 77 22.44 -8.23 -32.57
CA GLU A 77 22.02 -7.27 -33.59
C GLU A 77 22.65 -5.90 -33.30
N ALA A 78 23.57 -5.49 -34.17
CA ALA A 78 24.24 -4.19 -34.11
C ALA A 78 23.25 -3.05 -34.44
N GLY A 79 23.01 -2.13 -33.51
CA GLY A 79 22.32 -0.87 -33.83
C GLY A 79 21.53 -0.17 -32.72
N LYS A 80 21.28 -0.77 -31.56
CA LYS A 80 20.62 -0.07 -30.46
C LYS A 80 21.62 0.79 -29.66
N PRO A 81 21.31 2.07 -29.37
CA PRO A 81 22.14 2.87 -28.48
C PRO A 81 22.23 2.16 -27.12
N ARG A 82 23.43 2.13 -26.53
CA ARG A 82 23.66 1.58 -25.19
C ARG A 82 22.72 2.29 -24.22
N SER A 83 21.63 1.63 -23.82
CA SER A 83 20.80 2.10 -22.72
C SER A 83 21.71 2.28 -21.51
N GLY A 84 21.85 3.51 -21.02
CA GLY A 84 22.66 3.79 -19.84
C GLY A 84 22.23 2.92 -18.65
N ASN A 85 23.13 2.74 -17.69
CA ASN A 85 22.76 2.08 -16.43
C ASN A 85 21.65 2.90 -15.77
N GLN A 86 20.46 2.33 -15.67
CA GLN A 86 19.31 2.97 -15.05
C GLN A 86 18.92 2.17 -13.81
N VAL A 87 18.90 2.83 -12.66
CA VAL A 87 18.39 2.29 -11.40
C VAL A 87 17.12 3.07 -11.07
N ARG A 88 16.09 2.31 -10.72
CA ARG A 88 14.72 2.75 -10.56
C ARG A 88 14.21 2.14 -9.26
N ALA A 89 13.63 2.97 -8.40
CA ALA A 89 13.09 2.55 -7.10
C ALA A 89 11.59 2.79 -7.10
N GLU A 90 10.84 1.99 -6.33
CA GLU A 90 9.38 2.12 -6.22
C GLU A 90 8.66 2.03 -7.59
N THR A 91 9.20 1.21 -8.49
CA THR A 91 8.75 1.13 -9.89
C THR A 91 7.35 0.55 -9.98
N PHE A 92 6.41 1.37 -10.44
CA PHE A 92 5.03 0.97 -10.66
C PHE A 92 4.89 0.13 -11.94
N LEU A 93 4.19 -1.00 -11.83
CA LEU A 93 3.90 -1.91 -12.93
C LEU A 93 2.40 -2.15 -13.02
N LEU A 94 1.86 -2.04 -14.23
CA LEU A 94 0.45 -2.27 -14.55
C LEU A 94 0.36 -3.20 -15.77
N ALA A 95 -0.40 -4.29 -15.65
CA ALA A 95 -0.69 -5.21 -16.75
C ALA A 95 -2.16 -5.66 -16.72
N PRO A 96 -3.07 -4.89 -17.37
CA PRO A 96 -4.48 -5.23 -17.46
C PRO A 96 -4.74 -6.58 -18.13
N GLU A 97 -3.85 -7.05 -19.02
CA GLU A 97 -3.98 -8.31 -19.76
C GLU A 97 -4.08 -9.52 -18.84
N ILE A 98 -3.43 -9.47 -17.68
CA ILE A 98 -3.49 -10.50 -16.64
C ILE A 98 -4.14 -10.00 -15.35
N GLY A 99 -4.72 -8.81 -15.35
CA GLY A 99 -5.41 -8.23 -14.20
C GLY A 99 -4.51 -8.07 -12.97
N LEU A 100 -3.24 -7.68 -13.17
CA LEU A 100 -2.29 -7.46 -12.09
C LEU A 100 -1.75 -6.02 -12.14
N ARG A 101 -1.40 -5.53 -10.96
CA ARG A 101 -0.58 -4.34 -10.75
C ARG A 101 0.34 -4.58 -9.55
N GLY A 102 1.45 -3.88 -9.49
CA GLY A 102 2.40 -4.00 -8.40
C GLY A 102 3.37 -2.83 -8.36
N ARG A 103 4.10 -2.72 -7.26
CA ARG A 103 5.19 -1.77 -7.11
C ARG A 103 6.42 -2.55 -6.70
N LEU A 104 7.49 -2.44 -7.47
CA LEU A 104 8.74 -3.14 -7.26
C LEU A 104 9.70 -2.23 -6.48
N ASP A 105 10.30 -2.74 -5.42
CA ASP A 105 11.21 -1.95 -4.57
C ASP A 105 12.38 -1.39 -5.38
N LEU A 106 13.04 -2.23 -6.17
CA LEU A 106 14.15 -1.81 -7.01
C LEU A 106 14.21 -2.57 -8.33
N PHE A 107 14.35 -1.80 -9.40
CA PHE A 107 14.55 -2.26 -10.77
C PHE A 107 15.84 -1.66 -11.31
N TRP A 108 16.64 -2.45 -12.01
CA TRP A 108 17.77 -1.89 -12.74
C TRP A 108 18.01 -2.55 -14.09
N GLN A 109 18.48 -1.73 -15.03
CA GLN A 109 18.84 -2.13 -16.39
C GLN A 109 20.28 -1.71 -16.69
N GLN A 110 21.08 -2.64 -17.20
CA GLN A 110 22.45 -2.42 -17.62
C GLN A 110 22.79 -3.31 -18.82
N SER A 111 23.29 -2.70 -19.90
CA SER A 111 23.76 -3.41 -21.10
C SER A 111 22.75 -4.42 -21.69
N GLY A 112 21.46 -4.07 -21.70
CA GLY A 112 20.38 -4.95 -22.19
C GLY A 112 19.96 -6.08 -21.24
N GLN A 113 20.58 -6.18 -20.06
CA GLN A 113 20.18 -7.09 -19.00
C GLN A 113 19.48 -6.34 -17.88
N GLN A 114 18.53 -7.02 -17.25
CA GLN A 114 17.65 -6.41 -16.27
C GLN A 114 17.56 -7.28 -15.03
N ARG A 115 17.42 -6.67 -13.88
CA ARG A 115 17.13 -7.38 -12.64
C ARG A 115 16.12 -6.61 -11.80
N LEU A 116 15.41 -7.39 -11.01
CA LEU A 116 14.47 -6.90 -10.04
C LEU A 116 14.88 -7.39 -8.65
N LEU A 117 14.70 -6.54 -7.67
CA LEU A 117 15.03 -6.80 -6.29
C LEU A 117 13.81 -6.47 -5.43
N GLU A 118 13.38 -7.45 -4.65
CA GLU A 118 12.38 -7.29 -3.59
C GLU A 118 13.09 -7.41 -2.25
N LEU A 119 12.84 -6.44 -1.37
CA LEU A 119 13.44 -6.31 -0.05
C LEU A 119 12.50 -6.86 1.02
N LYS A 120 13.05 -7.59 1.99
CA LYS A 120 12.33 -8.07 3.17
C LYS A 120 13.13 -7.82 4.42
N THR A 121 12.47 -7.25 5.43
CA THR A 121 13.08 -6.97 6.73
C THR A 121 13.20 -8.21 7.62
N GLY A 122 12.44 -9.28 7.37
CA GLY A 122 12.62 -10.57 8.07
C GLY A 122 13.90 -11.31 7.65
N GLY A 123 14.17 -12.51 8.19
CA GLY A 123 15.24 -13.37 7.66
C GLY A 123 16.00 -14.26 8.66
N GLY A 124 15.71 -14.18 9.96
CA GLY A 124 16.47 -14.91 10.99
C GLY A 124 15.97 -16.30 11.37
N GLN A 125 14.75 -16.72 10.95
CA GLN A 125 14.13 -17.98 11.41
C GLN A 125 13.32 -18.68 10.30
N GLY A 126 13.52 -20.00 10.17
CA GLY A 126 12.77 -20.89 9.28
C GLY A 126 13.39 -21.10 7.89
N ASN A 127 12.71 -21.88 7.04
CA ASN A 127 13.14 -22.13 5.67
C ASN A 127 12.89 -20.89 4.79
N LEU A 128 13.96 -20.28 4.30
CA LEU A 128 13.93 -19.20 3.32
C LEU A 128 14.22 -19.73 1.90
N PRO A 129 13.70 -19.08 0.84
CA PRO A 129 12.74 -17.97 0.88
C PRO A 129 11.33 -18.44 1.27
N LYS A 130 10.60 -17.61 2.03
CA LYS A 130 9.20 -17.92 2.39
C LYS A 130 8.33 -18.00 1.13
N ARG A 131 7.37 -18.93 1.13
CA ARG A 131 6.48 -19.18 -0.02
C ARG A 131 5.74 -17.91 -0.49
N ASP A 132 5.21 -17.11 0.43
CA ASP A 132 4.44 -15.91 0.08
C ASP A 132 5.33 -14.79 -0.46
N HIS A 133 6.59 -14.70 -0.02
CA HIS A 133 7.54 -13.75 -0.59
C HIS A 133 7.97 -14.16 -2.00
N ARG A 134 8.17 -15.46 -2.22
CA ARG A 134 8.45 -16.01 -3.55
C ARG A 134 7.28 -15.73 -4.51
N TRP A 135 6.06 -15.88 -4.02
CA TRP A 135 4.85 -15.58 -4.77
C TRP A 135 4.76 -14.12 -5.23
N GLN A 136 5.13 -13.16 -4.37
CA GLN A 136 5.16 -11.75 -4.73
C GLN A 136 6.13 -11.49 -5.89
N VAL A 137 7.30 -12.12 -5.84
CA VAL A 137 8.32 -12.06 -6.91
C VAL A 137 7.82 -12.70 -8.21
N ASP A 138 7.15 -13.85 -8.14
CA ASP A 138 6.50 -14.49 -9.29
C ASP A 138 5.44 -13.56 -9.91
N GLY A 139 4.74 -12.77 -9.09
CA GLY A 139 3.81 -11.73 -9.51
C GLY A 139 4.47 -10.63 -10.33
N TYR A 140 5.60 -10.08 -9.87
CA TYR A 140 6.35 -9.07 -10.65
C TYR A 140 6.89 -9.62 -11.96
N HIS A 141 7.42 -10.83 -11.94
CA HIS A 141 7.83 -11.50 -13.18
C HIS A 141 6.66 -11.66 -14.15
N SER A 142 5.48 -12.02 -13.67
CA SER A 142 4.27 -12.13 -14.48
C SER A 142 3.91 -10.80 -15.13
N LEU A 143 3.95 -9.70 -14.38
CA LEU A 143 3.74 -8.33 -14.88
C LEU A 143 4.72 -7.96 -16.00
N LEU A 144 6.02 -8.25 -15.82
CA LEU A 144 7.06 -7.93 -16.79
C LEU A 144 7.00 -8.80 -18.05
N THR A 145 6.60 -10.07 -17.90
CA THR A 145 6.52 -11.06 -18.98
C THR A 145 5.47 -10.69 -20.03
N VAL A 146 4.30 -10.20 -19.59
CA VAL A 146 3.16 -9.94 -20.48
C VAL A 146 3.22 -8.59 -21.19
N ARG A 147 4.05 -7.65 -20.71
CA ARG A 147 4.24 -6.36 -21.38
C ARG A 147 4.83 -6.55 -22.77
N ARG A 148 4.04 -6.21 -23.80
CA ARG A 148 4.29 -6.54 -25.22
C ARG A 148 5.64 -6.04 -25.74
N ASN A 149 6.10 -4.87 -25.28
CA ASN A 149 7.32 -4.19 -25.75
C ASN A 149 8.50 -4.21 -24.77
N SER A 150 8.43 -5.02 -23.71
CA SER A 150 9.44 -4.94 -22.66
C SER A 150 10.72 -5.68 -23.08
N GLU A 151 11.86 -4.97 -23.09
CA GLU A 151 13.19 -5.59 -22.93
C GLU A 151 13.32 -6.33 -21.57
N MET A 152 12.23 -6.33 -20.77
CA MET A 152 12.11 -6.83 -19.41
C MET A 152 11.62 -8.27 -19.26
N LYS A 153 11.35 -8.97 -20.37
CA LYS A 153 10.88 -10.37 -20.35
C LYS A 153 11.88 -11.37 -19.74
N LYS A 154 13.14 -10.96 -19.53
CA LYS A 154 14.23 -11.82 -19.01
C LYS A 154 14.88 -11.28 -17.73
N ALA A 155 14.21 -10.38 -17.01
CA ALA A 155 14.78 -9.82 -15.79
C ALA A 155 15.06 -10.94 -14.76
N LEU A 156 16.23 -10.95 -14.11
CA LEU A 156 16.48 -11.89 -13.01
C LEU A 156 15.94 -11.32 -11.71
N ALA A 157 15.13 -12.11 -10.99
CA ALA A 157 14.63 -11.70 -9.69
C ALA A 157 15.49 -12.15 -8.53
N THR A 158 15.71 -11.22 -7.61
CA THR A 158 16.39 -11.46 -6.35
C THR A 158 15.47 -11.06 -5.20
N LEU A 159 15.35 -11.95 -4.22
CA LEU A 159 14.69 -11.66 -2.95
C LEU A 159 15.76 -11.50 -1.87
N LEU A 160 15.85 -10.32 -1.25
CA LEU A 160 16.89 -9.98 -0.28
C LEU A 160 16.29 -9.81 1.12
N TYR A 161 16.86 -10.55 2.08
CA TYR A 161 16.46 -10.52 3.48
C TYR A 161 17.50 -9.78 4.32
N SER A 162 17.15 -8.60 4.84
CA SER A 162 18.06 -7.81 5.68
C SER A 162 18.10 -8.28 7.14
N GLY A 163 17.12 -9.06 7.59
CA GLY A 163 17.02 -9.54 8.97
C GLY A 163 17.82 -10.80 9.28
N THR A 164 18.69 -11.24 8.38
CA THR A 164 19.63 -12.32 8.68
C THR A 164 20.86 -11.76 9.40
N PRO A 165 21.29 -12.33 10.54
CA PRO A 165 22.48 -11.88 11.25
C PRO A 165 23.74 -11.92 10.38
N GLN A 166 24.67 -11.00 10.64
CA GLN A 166 25.99 -10.85 9.97
C GLN A 166 25.91 -10.38 8.51
N GLU A 167 25.16 -11.06 7.65
CA GLU A 167 25.06 -10.73 6.23
C GLU A 167 23.65 -11.00 5.70
N ALA A 168 23.13 -10.06 4.90
CA ALA A 168 21.82 -10.19 4.29
C ALA A 168 21.82 -11.34 3.27
N GLN A 169 20.74 -12.12 3.24
CA GLN A 169 20.64 -13.28 2.35
C GLN A 169 19.86 -12.96 1.09
N ALA A 170 20.48 -13.16 -0.07
CA ALA A 170 19.87 -13.00 -1.38
C ALA A 170 19.52 -14.36 -1.99
N PHE A 171 18.31 -14.47 -2.55
CA PHE A 171 17.85 -15.67 -3.24
C PHE A 171 17.41 -15.33 -4.66
N GLY A 172 18.03 -15.98 -5.64
CA GLY A 172 17.55 -15.93 -7.02
C GLY A 172 16.24 -16.70 -7.14
N ILE A 173 15.20 -16.06 -7.65
CA ILE A 173 13.88 -16.70 -7.82
C ILE A 173 13.73 -17.09 -9.30
N PRO A 174 13.79 -18.39 -9.63
CA PRO A 174 13.57 -18.83 -11.00
C PRO A 174 12.09 -18.67 -11.35
N PHE A 175 11.84 -18.22 -12.58
CA PHE A 175 10.49 -18.03 -13.10
C PHE A 175 10.31 -18.82 -14.39
N THR A 176 9.27 -19.65 -14.44
CA THR A 176 8.90 -20.40 -15.63
C THR A 176 7.43 -20.17 -15.97
N ILE A 177 6.98 -20.72 -17.10
CA ILE A 177 5.58 -20.69 -17.50
C ILE A 177 4.67 -21.33 -16.44
N LYS A 178 5.17 -22.31 -15.66
CA LYS A 178 4.39 -22.92 -14.57
C LYS A 178 4.09 -21.93 -13.45
N GLU A 179 5.06 -21.11 -13.06
CA GLU A 179 4.85 -20.04 -12.08
C GLU A 179 3.85 -19.00 -12.61
N LEU A 180 3.99 -18.58 -13.88
CA LEU A 180 3.03 -17.67 -14.53
C LEU A 180 1.59 -18.23 -14.51
N GLN A 181 1.42 -19.50 -14.85
CA GLN A 181 0.11 -20.17 -14.79
C GLN A 181 -0.45 -20.16 -13.38
N ARG A 182 0.36 -20.53 -12.39
CA ARG A 182 -0.06 -20.56 -10.99
C ARG A 182 -0.51 -19.18 -10.51
N VAL A 183 0.25 -18.12 -10.82
CA VAL A 183 -0.08 -16.71 -10.53
C VAL A 183 -1.46 -16.37 -11.08
N ASN A 184 -1.70 -16.67 -12.35
CA ASN A 184 -2.98 -16.40 -12.99
C ASN A 184 -4.15 -17.21 -12.40
N GLU A 185 -3.95 -18.50 -12.11
CA GLU A 185 -4.97 -19.35 -11.48
C GLU A 185 -5.38 -18.81 -10.11
N THR A 186 -4.40 -18.48 -9.26
CA THR A 186 -4.67 -17.95 -7.92
C THR A 186 -5.32 -16.57 -8.00
N ARG A 187 -4.86 -15.71 -8.91
CA ARG A 187 -5.51 -14.41 -9.17
C ARG A 187 -6.96 -14.59 -9.63
N ASN A 188 -7.23 -15.55 -10.52
CA ASN A 188 -8.60 -15.85 -10.97
C ASN A 188 -9.51 -16.26 -9.81
N ILE A 189 -9.03 -17.09 -8.87
CA ILE A 189 -9.79 -17.47 -7.65
C ILE A 189 -10.13 -16.24 -6.80
N LEU A 190 -9.17 -15.32 -6.63
CA LEU A 190 -9.41 -14.07 -5.90
C LEU A 190 -10.43 -13.18 -6.62
N VAL A 191 -10.32 -13.04 -7.94
CA VAL A 191 -11.26 -12.27 -8.76
C VAL A 191 -12.67 -12.88 -8.73
N LEU A 192 -12.79 -14.21 -8.77
CA LEU A 192 -14.09 -14.89 -8.63
C LEU A 192 -14.70 -14.60 -7.26
N SER A 193 -13.90 -14.65 -6.21
CA SER A 193 -14.36 -14.32 -4.85
C SER A 193 -14.85 -12.88 -4.75
N HIS A 194 -14.11 -11.95 -5.37
CA HIS A 194 -14.45 -10.54 -5.43
C HIS A 194 -15.75 -10.26 -6.20
N ILE A 195 -15.91 -10.86 -7.39
CA ILE A 195 -17.10 -10.65 -8.24
C ILE A 195 -18.36 -11.28 -7.63
N THR A 196 -18.22 -12.47 -7.03
CA THR A 196 -19.36 -13.20 -6.45
C THR A 196 -19.71 -12.72 -5.04
N GLY A 197 -18.83 -11.97 -4.39
CA GLY A 197 -18.93 -11.62 -2.98
C GLY A 197 -18.87 -12.83 -2.04
N THR A 198 -18.49 -14.00 -2.55
CA THR A 198 -18.39 -15.26 -1.80
C THR A 198 -16.93 -15.65 -1.73
N ALA A 199 -16.34 -15.65 -0.53
CA ALA A 199 -14.96 -16.06 -0.38
C ALA A 199 -14.82 -17.55 -0.75
N SER A 200 -13.81 -17.85 -1.57
CA SER A 200 -13.45 -19.23 -1.88
C SER A 200 -12.96 -19.94 -0.61
N ALA A 201 -13.31 -21.21 -0.46
CA ALA A 201 -12.75 -22.03 0.62
C ALA A 201 -11.21 -22.05 0.53
N PRO A 202 -10.49 -21.98 1.65
CA PRO A 202 -9.03 -22.06 1.64
C PRO A 202 -8.57 -23.36 0.96
N PRO A 203 -7.50 -23.32 0.13
CA PRO A 203 -7.05 -24.50 -0.61
C PRO A 203 -6.47 -25.57 0.34
N GLY A 204 -6.94 -26.82 0.20
CA GLY A 204 -6.51 -27.99 0.99
C GLY A 204 -7.49 -28.34 2.11
N PRO A 205 -7.21 -29.35 2.97
CA PRO A 205 -8.04 -29.68 4.14
C PRO A 205 -7.96 -28.61 5.25
N SER A 206 -7.56 -27.38 4.90
CA SER A 206 -7.02 -26.36 5.77
C SER A 206 -8.12 -25.57 6.47
N ARG A 207 -8.42 -26.04 7.68
CA ARG A 207 -9.21 -25.36 8.71
C ARG A 207 -8.55 -24.03 9.15
N CYS A 208 -9.32 -23.12 9.73
CA CYS A 208 -8.84 -21.82 10.24
C CYS A 208 -7.86 -22.00 11.43
N THR A 209 -6.61 -22.34 11.16
CA THR A 209 -5.61 -22.70 12.20
C THR A 209 -4.92 -21.48 12.81
N LYS A 210 -4.65 -20.42 12.02
CA LYS A 210 -3.90 -19.22 12.45
C LYS A 210 -4.26 -17.96 11.63
N CYS A 211 -5.55 -17.74 11.35
CA CYS A 211 -5.98 -16.53 10.64
C CYS A 211 -6.15 -15.37 11.64
N PHE A 212 -5.38 -14.29 11.47
CA PHE A 212 -5.54 -13.06 12.27
C PHE A 212 -6.91 -12.38 12.06
N LEU A 213 -7.57 -12.68 10.95
CA LEU A 213 -8.89 -12.17 10.59
C LEU A 213 -10.03 -13.12 11.00
N LEU A 214 -9.76 -14.19 11.77
CA LEU A 214 -10.77 -15.22 12.06
C LEU A 214 -12.04 -14.62 12.69
N LYS A 215 -11.88 -13.75 13.71
CA LYS A 215 -13.02 -13.11 14.37
C LYS A 215 -13.83 -12.21 13.43
N GLN A 216 -13.15 -11.42 12.61
CA GLN A 216 -13.78 -10.55 11.62
C GLN A 216 -14.49 -11.39 10.54
N CYS A 217 -13.89 -12.51 10.12
CA CYS A 217 -14.48 -13.46 9.19
C CYS A 217 -15.78 -14.03 9.77
N GLU A 218 -15.78 -14.55 11.00
CA GLU A 218 -16.98 -15.07 11.68
C GLU A 218 -18.07 -14.00 11.81
N GLN A 219 -17.68 -12.77 12.17
CA GLN A 219 -18.61 -11.65 12.31
C GLN A 219 -19.27 -11.29 10.96
N VAL A 220 -18.49 -11.07 9.91
CA VAL A 220 -19.02 -10.75 8.58
C VAL A 220 -19.85 -11.91 8.02
N SER A 221 -19.41 -13.15 8.26
CA SER A 221 -20.15 -14.36 7.86
C SER A 221 -21.54 -14.41 8.49
N SER A 222 -21.64 -14.15 9.80
CA SER A 222 -22.94 -14.13 10.49
C SER A 222 -23.85 -12.98 10.03
N LEU A 223 -23.29 -11.81 9.71
CA LEU A 223 -24.04 -10.68 9.17
C LEU A 223 -24.57 -10.91 7.75
N LEU A 224 -23.81 -11.62 6.92
CA LEU A 224 -24.16 -11.89 5.52
C LEU A 224 -24.80 -13.26 5.32
N THR A 225 -25.03 -14.03 6.39
CA THR A 225 -25.56 -15.41 6.33
C THR A 225 -24.69 -16.31 5.43
N TRP A 226 -23.38 -16.08 5.44
CA TRP A 226 -22.40 -16.91 4.76
C TRP A 226 -21.84 -17.97 5.71
N GLN A 227 -21.55 -19.16 5.19
CA GLN A 227 -20.96 -20.23 6.00
C GLN A 227 -19.44 -20.03 6.08
N PRO A 228 -18.87 -19.72 7.26
CA PRO A 228 -17.43 -19.59 7.41
C PRO A 228 -16.75 -20.97 7.29
N PRO A 229 -15.48 -21.03 6.86
CA PRO A 229 -14.69 -22.26 6.90
C PRO A 229 -14.49 -22.74 8.35
N GLU A 230 -14.52 -24.06 8.55
CA GLU A 230 -14.43 -24.65 9.89
C GLU A 230 -13.06 -24.37 10.56
N PRO A 231 -13.04 -23.94 11.84
CA PRO A 231 -11.80 -23.76 12.59
C PRO A 231 -11.14 -25.10 12.95
N ASP A 232 -9.83 -25.09 13.15
CA ASP A 232 -9.11 -26.33 13.48
C ASP A 232 -9.25 -26.70 14.96
N THR A 233 -10.00 -27.76 15.23
CA THR A 233 -10.17 -28.30 16.57
C THR A 233 -8.98 -29.13 17.07
N ASN A 234 -8.02 -29.48 16.19
CA ASN A 234 -6.85 -30.28 16.55
C ASN A 234 -5.71 -29.50 17.26
N GLY A 235 -5.87 -28.18 17.45
CA GLY A 235 -4.93 -27.32 18.16
C GLY A 235 -5.24 -27.06 19.64
N GLN A 236 -6.36 -27.58 20.17
CA GLN A 236 -6.65 -27.51 21.61
C GLN A 236 -5.85 -28.57 22.38
N LEU A 237 -4.56 -28.32 22.57
CA LEU A 237 -3.78 -28.96 23.63
C LEU A 237 -3.60 -27.96 24.77
N SER A 238 -4.43 -28.16 25.79
CA SER A 238 -4.13 -27.92 27.20
C SER A 238 -3.71 -26.49 27.59
N SER A 239 -4.69 -25.62 27.85
CA SER A 239 -4.49 -24.62 28.89
C SER A 239 -4.33 -25.37 30.23
N PRO A 240 -3.20 -25.26 30.95
CA PRO A 240 -3.14 -25.82 32.30
C PRO A 240 -4.11 -25.03 33.20
N PRO A 241 -4.70 -25.66 34.23
CA PRO A 241 -5.51 -24.93 35.19
C PRO A 241 -4.65 -23.86 35.86
N VAL A 242 -5.18 -22.63 35.90
CA VAL A 242 -4.55 -21.50 36.59
C VAL A 242 -4.58 -21.77 38.09
N THR A 243 -3.46 -22.19 38.65
CA THR A 243 -3.21 -22.16 40.09
C THR A 243 -2.63 -20.78 40.45
N PRO A 244 -3.21 -20.03 41.41
CA PRO A 244 -2.67 -18.72 41.77
C PRO A 244 -1.47 -18.91 42.70
N GLY A 245 -0.26 -18.57 42.24
CA GLY A 245 0.90 -18.52 43.12
C GLY A 245 2.28 -18.39 42.47
N ARG A 246 2.86 -17.19 42.66
CA ARG A 246 4.30 -16.83 42.70
C ARG A 246 4.98 -16.38 41.37
N PRO A 247 5.70 -15.25 41.37
CA PRO A 247 6.25 -14.65 40.15
C PRO A 247 7.58 -15.31 39.77
N GLN A 248 7.70 -15.76 38.52
CA GLN A 248 8.98 -16.11 37.91
C GLN A 248 9.36 -15.06 36.86
N ARG A 249 10.57 -14.53 37.01
CA ARG A 249 11.24 -13.61 36.10
C ARG A 249 11.51 -14.32 34.77
N TYR A 250 11.10 -13.73 33.65
CA TYR A 250 11.55 -14.13 32.32
C TYR A 250 12.40 -13.02 31.69
N ALA A 251 13.56 -13.43 31.19
CA ALA A 251 14.52 -12.64 30.43
C ALA A 251 13.96 -12.29 29.03
N PRO A 252 14.42 -11.18 28.41
CA PRO A 252 13.84 -10.67 27.18
C PRO A 252 14.35 -11.44 25.95
N THR A 253 13.42 -11.96 25.14
CA THR A 253 13.69 -12.48 23.80
C THR A 253 13.33 -11.43 22.75
N THR A 254 14.23 -11.30 21.78
CA THR A 254 14.18 -10.41 20.61
C THR A 254 13.05 -10.81 19.66
N ALA A 255 11.91 -10.12 19.77
CA ALA A 255 10.76 -10.25 18.87
C ALA A 255 9.95 -8.94 18.83
N SER A 256 10.63 -7.88 18.44
CA SER A 256 10.16 -6.53 18.10
C SER A 256 11.00 -6.20 16.86
N ILE A 257 10.48 -6.25 15.62
CA ILE A 257 9.95 -5.14 14.80
C ILE A 257 8.71 -5.57 14.01
N GLY A 258 8.40 -6.86 13.96
CA GLY A 258 7.28 -7.39 13.14
C GLY A 258 5.88 -7.02 13.63
N LYS A 259 5.75 -6.21 14.70
CA LYS A 259 4.48 -5.89 15.35
C LYS A 259 3.97 -4.48 15.11
N VAL A 260 4.76 -3.55 14.55
CA VAL A 260 4.35 -2.14 14.47
C VAL A 260 3.29 -1.88 13.40
N ILE A 261 3.25 -2.66 12.30
CA ILE A 261 2.14 -2.59 11.32
C ILE A 261 0.85 -3.25 11.86
N HIS A 262 0.95 -4.06 12.92
CA HIS A 262 -0.20 -4.70 13.57
C HIS A 262 -0.73 -3.93 14.79
N ALA A 263 0.01 -2.92 15.29
CA ALA A 263 -0.30 -2.22 16.53
C ALA A 263 -1.54 -1.30 16.43
N GLU A 264 -1.83 -0.73 15.25
CA GLU A 264 -3.07 0.06 15.05
C GLU A 264 -4.35 -0.80 15.17
N HIS A 265 -4.24 -2.13 15.03
CA HIS A 265 -5.35 -3.04 15.27
C HIS A 265 -5.41 -3.55 16.72
N GLU A 266 -4.32 -3.49 17.48
CA GLU A 266 -4.25 -4.04 18.85
C GLU A 266 -4.51 -2.98 19.94
N MET A 267 -4.19 -1.70 19.72
CA MET A 267 -4.38 -0.65 20.75
C MET A 267 -5.84 -0.23 20.99
N GLY A 268 -6.80 -0.75 20.23
CA GLY A 268 -8.24 -0.61 20.52
C GLY A 268 -8.85 -1.77 21.33
N ILE A 269 -8.09 -2.84 21.59
CA ILE A 269 -8.67 -4.12 22.07
C ILE A 269 -8.26 -4.45 23.52
N ALA A 270 -7.26 -3.76 24.09
CA ALA A 270 -6.68 -4.16 25.37
C ALA A 270 -7.27 -3.51 26.64
N SER A 271 -8.25 -2.61 26.55
CA SER A 271 -8.93 -2.05 27.74
C SER A 271 -10.44 -1.92 27.54
N GLY A 272 -11.12 -3.04 27.65
CA GLY A 272 -12.58 -3.07 27.69
C GLY A 272 -13.06 -4.47 27.41
N ALA A 273 -13.69 -5.09 28.40
CA ALA A 273 -14.53 -6.25 28.19
C ALA A 273 -15.70 -5.84 27.27
N TYR A 274 -15.46 -5.79 25.96
CA TYR A 274 -16.51 -5.73 24.96
C TYR A 274 -17.16 -7.12 24.93
N SER A 275 -18.14 -7.30 25.83
CA SER A 275 -19.19 -8.28 25.64
C SER A 275 -19.76 -8.02 24.25
N PHE A 276 -19.43 -8.90 23.30
CA PHE A 276 -20.03 -8.89 21.98
C PHE A 276 -21.52 -9.15 22.17
N SER A 277 -22.33 -8.10 22.11
CA SER A 277 -23.75 -8.26 21.85
C SER A 277 -23.84 -8.96 20.50
N LEU A 278 -24.52 -10.10 20.45
CA LEU A 278 -25.01 -10.66 19.19
C LEU A 278 -25.65 -9.52 18.41
N SER A 279 -25.24 -9.33 17.15
CA SER A 279 -25.81 -8.30 16.29
C SER A 279 -27.31 -8.53 16.22
N SER A 280 -28.09 -7.49 16.51
CA SER A 280 -29.54 -7.58 16.41
C SER A 280 -29.96 -7.89 14.97
N GLU A 281 -31.19 -8.38 14.79
CA GLU A 281 -31.78 -8.54 13.45
C GLU A 281 -31.71 -7.23 12.65
N GLU A 282 -31.93 -6.10 13.33
CA GLU A 282 -31.85 -4.76 12.74
C GLU A 282 -30.42 -4.43 12.26
N ASP A 283 -29.40 -4.75 13.07
CA ASP A 283 -28.00 -4.57 12.69
C ASP A 283 -27.63 -5.43 11.48
N ARG A 284 -28.13 -6.67 11.41
CA ARG A 284 -27.91 -7.58 10.28
C ARG A 284 -28.52 -7.01 9.00
N VAL A 285 -29.79 -6.60 9.06
CA VAL A 285 -30.52 -6.03 7.91
C VAL A 285 -29.85 -4.73 7.44
N PHE A 286 -29.45 -3.86 8.37
CA PHE A 286 -28.73 -2.63 8.07
C PHE A 286 -27.41 -2.93 7.36
N PHE A 287 -26.57 -3.79 7.94
CA PHE A 287 -25.26 -4.12 7.40
C PHE A 287 -25.39 -4.74 6.00
N ALA A 288 -26.23 -5.77 5.84
CA ALA A 288 -26.41 -6.45 4.56
C ALA A 288 -26.87 -5.50 3.45
N ARG A 289 -27.79 -4.58 3.75
CA ARG A 289 -28.29 -3.58 2.80
C ARG A 289 -27.18 -2.65 2.31
N TYR A 290 -26.48 -1.98 3.23
CA TYR A 290 -25.44 -1.02 2.86
C TYR A 290 -24.20 -1.69 2.27
N TYR A 291 -23.87 -2.89 2.74
CA TYR A 291 -22.80 -3.71 2.16
C TYR A 291 -23.09 -3.98 0.68
N HIS A 292 -24.32 -4.39 0.33
CA HIS A 292 -24.71 -4.65 -1.05
C HIS A 292 -24.70 -3.38 -1.92
N LEU A 293 -25.24 -2.26 -1.41
CA LEU A 293 -25.23 -0.99 -2.13
C LEU A 293 -23.81 -0.51 -2.43
N LEU A 294 -22.93 -0.57 -1.44
CA LEU A 294 -21.51 -0.25 -1.62
C LEU A 294 -20.88 -1.18 -2.66
N HIS A 295 -21.18 -2.48 -2.65
CA HIS A 295 -20.65 -3.39 -3.68
C HIS A 295 -21.10 -3.03 -5.10
N ILE A 296 -22.33 -2.56 -5.29
CA ILE A 296 -22.78 -2.06 -6.60
C ILE A 296 -21.96 -0.85 -7.02
N GLU A 297 -21.80 0.14 -6.14
CA GLU A 297 -20.99 1.33 -6.38
C GLU A 297 -19.52 0.98 -6.70
N GLY A 298 -18.92 0.07 -5.92
CA GLY A 298 -17.56 -0.40 -6.15
C GLY A 298 -17.37 -1.04 -7.53
N ARG A 299 -18.36 -1.82 -8.00
CA ARG A 299 -18.33 -2.41 -9.35
C ARG A 299 -18.43 -1.35 -10.45
N GLU A 300 -19.19 -0.28 -10.25
CA GLU A 300 -19.19 0.83 -11.21
C GLU A 300 -17.86 1.57 -11.19
N GLY A 301 -17.26 1.80 -10.01
CA GLY A 301 -15.90 2.36 -9.89
C GLY A 301 -14.86 1.53 -10.65
N GLU A 302 -14.91 0.20 -10.55
CA GLU A 302 -14.04 -0.70 -11.32
C GLU A 302 -14.28 -0.63 -12.83
N ARG A 303 -15.54 -0.47 -13.27
CA ARG A 303 -15.84 -0.27 -14.70
C ARG A 303 -15.29 1.05 -15.22
N GLN A 304 -15.37 2.12 -14.43
CA GLN A 304 -14.78 3.41 -14.76
C GLN A 304 -13.26 3.30 -14.84
N GLN A 305 -12.61 2.66 -13.86
CA GLN A 305 -11.17 2.42 -13.90
C GLN A 305 -10.76 1.59 -15.13
N ALA A 306 -11.58 0.62 -15.53
CA ALA A 306 -11.33 -0.18 -16.72
C ALA A 306 -11.38 0.61 -18.04
N LEU A 307 -11.94 1.81 -18.06
CA LEU A 307 -11.89 2.68 -19.24
C LEU A 307 -10.45 3.01 -19.63
N LEU A 308 -9.52 3.07 -18.65
CA LEU A 308 -8.09 3.31 -18.89
C LEU A 308 -7.50 2.39 -19.97
N TRP A 309 -7.90 1.12 -20.02
CA TRP A 309 -7.40 0.14 -21.01
C TRP A 309 -8.48 -0.32 -22.01
N LYS A 310 -9.69 0.26 -21.95
CA LYS A 310 -10.77 -0.02 -22.91
C LYS A 310 -10.99 1.11 -23.91
N THR A 311 -10.53 2.31 -23.60
CA THR A 311 -10.64 3.50 -24.45
C THR A 311 -9.27 3.90 -24.94
N SER A 312 -9.21 4.49 -26.13
CA SER A 312 -7.97 5.01 -26.69
C SER A 312 -7.52 6.29 -25.95
N VAL A 313 -6.23 6.62 -26.02
CA VAL A 313 -5.69 7.86 -25.43
C VAL A 313 -6.43 9.09 -25.96
N ALA A 314 -6.73 9.14 -27.26
CA ALA A 314 -7.43 10.26 -27.89
C ALA A 314 -8.84 10.47 -27.30
N GLU A 315 -9.60 9.38 -27.14
CA GLU A 315 -10.93 9.44 -26.51
C GLU A 315 -10.86 9.88 -25.04
N ARG A 316 -9.82 9.48 -24.29
CA ARG A 316 -9.64 9.92 -22.89
C ARG A 316 -9.34 11.41 -22.78
N ILE A 317 -8.55 11.95 -23.71
CA ILE A 317 -8.29 13.39 -23.81
C ILE A 317 -9.59 14.13 -24.15
N GLU A 318 -10.36 13.65 -25.13
CA GLU A 318 -11.65 14.24 -25.52
C GLU A 318 -12.67 14.22 -24.37
N HIS A 319 -12.73 13.13 -23.59
CA HIS A 319 -13.57 13.02 -22.41
C HIS A 319 -13.05 13.81 -21.19
N GLY A 320 -11.91 14.48 -21.31
CA GLY A 320 -11.32 15.27 -20.23
C GLY A 320 -10.80 14.44 -19.06
N THR A 321 -10.47 13.17 -19.26
CA THR A 321 -9.87 12.28 -18.25
C THR A 321 -8.36 12.12 -18.40
N ALA A 322 -7.77 12.76 -19.41
CA ALA A 322 -6.34 12.77 -19.65
C ALA A 322 -5.85 14.13 -20.19
N ILE A 323 -4.56 14.41 -20.02
CA ILE A 323 -3.84 15.55 -20.60
C ILE A 323 -2.68 15.01 -21.42
N GLY A 324 -2.71 15.23 -22.73
CA GLY A 324 -1.64 14.82 -23.65
C GLY A 324 -0.62 15.92 -23.94
N GLU A 325 0.37 15.57 -24.77
CA GLU A 325 1.39 16.48 -25.32
C GLU A 325 2.18 17.28 -24.27
N LEU A 326 2.44 16.67 -23.11
CA LEU A 326 3.20 17.31 -22.04
C LEU A 326 4.62 17.65 -22.49
N LYS A 327 5.04 18.88 -22.20
CA LYS A 327 6.41 19.36 -22.46
C LYS A 327 7.07 19.76 -21.14
N PRO A 328 8.16 19.08 -20.72
CA PRO A 328 8.82 19.40 -19.46
C PRO A 328 9.27 20.86 -19.39
N VAL A 329 9.05 21.50 -18.24
CA VAL A 329 9.53 22.84 -17.92
C VAL A 329 10.67 22.73 -16.92
N GLY A 330 11.89 22.93 -17.40
CA GLY A 330 13.09 22.81 -16.57
C GLY A 330 13.44 21.37 -16.19
N GLU A 331 14.34 21.24 -15.21
CA GLU A 331 14.75 19.93 -14.68
C GLU A 331 13.81 19.48 -13.56
N PRO A 332 13.55 18.16 -13.43
CA PRO A 332 12.82 17.60 -12.30
C PRO A 332 13.45 18.00 -10.96
N GLN A 333 12.64 18.42 -10.01
CA GLN A 333 13.10 18.86 -8.70
C GLN A 333 12.94 17.72 -7.68
N PRO A 334 14.03 17.23 -7.05
CA PRO A 334 13.90 16.22 -6.00
C PRO A 334 13.29 16.85 -4.75
N THR A 335 12.38 16.13 -4.09
CA THR A 335 11.76 16.58 -2.81
C THR A 335 12.71 16.44 -1.62
N GLY A 336 13.88 15.81 -1.82
CA GLY A 336 14.79 15.41 -0.75
C GLY A 336 14.45 14.05 -0.12
N GLN A 337 13.38 13.38 -0.58
CA GLN A 337 12.86 12.13 -0.02
C GLN A 337 12.91 10.97 -1.03
N GLY A 338 13.67 11.12 -2.13
CA GLY A 338 13.71 10.15 -3.23
C GLY A 338 12.59 10.33 -4.26
N GLU A 339 11.69 11.28 -4.02
CA GLU A 339 10.56 11.62 -4.88
C GLU A 339 10.86 12.90 -5.68
N TRP A 340 9.98 13.22 -6.62
CA TRP A 340 10.21 14.24 -7.62
C TRP A 340 8.98 15.11 -7.83
N GLU A 341 9.23 16.41 -8.04
CA GLU A 341 8.25 17.33 -8.60
C GLU A 341 8.66 17.71 -10.02
N GLN A 342 7.69 17.65 -10.93
CA GLN A 342 7.89 17.97 -12.34
C GLN A 342 6.80 18.94 -12.80
N GLU A 343 7.19 19.92 -13.61
CA GLU A 343 6.28 20.86 -14.23
C GLU A 343 6.26 20.65 -15.74
N PHE A 344 5.07 20.75 -16.33
CA PHE A 344 4.85 20.53 -17.75
C PHE A 344 4.00 21.66 -18.32
N PHE A 345 4.40 22.15 -19.50
CA PHE A 345 3.55 22.92 -20.37
C PHE A 345 2.60 21.97 -21.11
N CYS A 346 1.33 22.34 -21.20
CA CYS A 346 0.29 21.55 -21.84
C CYS A 346 -0.85 22.44 -22.35
N ASN A 347 -1.75 21.90 -23.16
CA ASN A 347 -3.04 22.52 -23.42
C ASN A 347 -4.10 21.71 -22.67
N ASN A 348 -4.48 22.17 -21.48
CA ASN A 348 -5.32 21.41 -20.57
C ASN A 348 -6.82 21.73 -20.78
N THR A 349 -7.54 20.76 -21.36
CA THR A 349 -9.00 20.78 -21.48
C THR A 349 -9.67 19.72 -20.59
N SER A 350 -8.95 19.21 -19.58
CA SER A 350 -9.40 18.12 -18.74
C SER A 350 -10.20 18.58 -17.52
N GLU A 351 -10.90 17.64 -16.90
CA GLU A 351 -11.61 17.82 -15.63
C GLU A 351 -10.73 17.49 -14.41
N LEU A 352 -9.41 17.39 -14.59
CA LEU A 352 -8.48 17.14 -13.49
C LEU A 352 -8.36 18.35 -12.55
N ARG A 353 -8.08 18.08 -11.27
CA ARG A 353 -7.97 19.08 -10.20
C ARG A 353 -6.74 18.85 -9.33
N GLU A 354 -6.37 19.87 -8.57
CA GLU A 354 -5.33 19.74 -7.55
C GLU A 354 -5.70 18.65 -6.54
N GLY A 355 -4.74 17.79 -6.20
CA GLY A 355 -4.94 16.63 -5.33
C GLY A 355 -5.38 15.35 -6.03
N ASP A 356 -5.72 15.39 -7.33
CA ASP A 356 -6.09 14.18 -8.07
C ASP A 356 -4.90 13.22 -8.20
N GLU A 357 -5.17 11.93 -8.03
CA GLU A 357 -4.22 10.85 -8.33
C GLU A 357 -4.17 10.56 -9.83
N ILE A 358 -2.95 10.39 -10.35
CA ILE A 358 -2.69 10.27 -11.78
C ILE A 358 -1.71 9.14 -12.12
N LEU A 359 -1.73 8.73 -13.38
CA LEU A 359 -0.60 8.07 -14.03
C LEU A 359 0.12 9.08 -14.92
N LEU A 360 1.39 9.34 -14.61
CA LEU A 360 2.29 10.05 -15.51
C LEU A 360 3.01 9.01 -16.38
N SER A 361 2.90 9.13 -17.70
CA SER A 361 3.39 8.10 -18.61
C SER A 361 4.07 8.65 -19.86
N GLY A 362 4.96 7.83 -20.42
CA GLY A 362 5.57 8.05 -21.72
C GLY A 362 4.78 7.30 -22.79
N GLY A 363 3.81 7.98 -23.41
CA GLY A 363 2.83 7.37 -24.30
C GLY A 363 1.68 6.72 -23.54
N ASP A 364 1.15 5.61 -24.05
CA ASP A 364 0.04 4.89 -23.40
C ASP A 364 0.53 4.18 -22.11
N PRO A 365 -0.06 4.44 -20.92
CA PRO A 365 0.37 3.86 -19.65
C PRO A 365 0.31 2.33 -19.59
N ILE A 366 -0.50 1.70 -20.45
CA ILE A 366 -0.62 0.25 -20.51
C ILE A 366 0.62 -0.39 -21.14
N THR A 367 1.19 0.27 -22.15
CA THR A 367 2.31 -0.30 -22.93
C THR A 367 3.65 0.37 -22.67
N GLY A 368 3.65 1.63 -22.21
CA GLY A 368 4.82 2.47 -21.98
C GLY A 368 5.32 2.49 -20.53
N GLU A 369 6.32 3.33 -20.28
CA GLU A 369 6.74 3.67 -18.92
C GLU A 369 5.65 4.47 -18.23
N VAL A 370 5.41 4.16 -16.95
CA VAL A 370 4.37 4.80 -16.17
C VAL A 370 4.79 4.87 -14.71
N VAL A 371 4.42 5.96 -14.06
CA VAL A 371 4.55 6.16 -12.62
C VAL A 371 3.26 6.74 -12.07
N THR A 372 2.89 6.39 -10.83
CA THR A 372 1.79 7.04 -10.12
C THR A 372 2.20 8.43 -9.67
N GLY A 373 1.27 9.36 -9.55
CA GLY A 373 1.57 10.68 -9.02
C GLY A 373 0.34 11.41 -8.51
N THR A 374 0.55 12.65 -8.10
CA THR A 374 -0.52 13.54 -7.62
C THR A 374 -0.35 14.93 -8.22
N ILE A 375 -1.45 15.55 -8.63
CA ILE A 375 -1.43 16.92 -9.14
C ILE A 375 -1.24 17.88 -7.97
N LYS A 376 -0.17 18.68 -8.03
CA LYS A 376 0.14 19.71 -7.02
C LYS A 376 -0.45 21.07 -7.40
N HIS A 377 -0.40 21.40 -8.69
CA HIS A 377 -0.95 22.63 -9.24
C HIS A 377 -1.39 22.38 -10.68
N ILE A 378 -2.51 22.96 -11.09
CA ILE A 378 -3.04 22.80 -12.44
C ILE A 378 -3.68 24.08 -12.95
N SER A 379 -3.44 24.37 -14.23
CA SER A 379 -4.00 25.50 -14.96
C SER A 379 -4.32 25.08 -16.40
N ALA A 380 -4.78 26.03 -17.22
CA ALA A 380 -5.02 25.79 -18.65
C ALA A 380 -3.74 25.49 -19.44
N GLU A 381 -2.58 26.01 -19.01
CA GLU A 381 -1.33 25.92 -19.77
C GLU A 381 -0.22 25.13 -19.06
N HIS A 382 -0.33 24.93 -17.74
CA HIS A 382 0.71 24.30 -16.93
C HIS A 382 0.10 23.30 -15.95
N VAL A 383 0.82 22.21 -15.73
CA VAL A 383 0.52 21.22 -14.68
C VAL A 383 1.81 20.88 -13.94
N ARG A 384 1.75 20.91 -12.61
CA ARG A 384 2.83 20.46 -11.72
C ARG A 384 2.37 19.21 -10.99
N VAL A 385 3.19 18.17 -11.04
CA VAL A 385 2.90 16.87 -10.46
C VAL A 385 4.02 16.43 -9.51
N TRP A 386 3.63 15.69 -8.49
CA TRP A 386 4.52 14.92 -7.63
C TRP A 386 4.51 13.46 -8.07
N SER A 387 5.67 12.79 -8.08
CA SER A 387 5.80 11.36 -8.34
C SER A 387 6.91 10.71 -7.48
N PRO A 388 6.77 9.44 -7.08
CA PRO A 388 7.78 8.72 -6.30
C PRO A 388 9.01 8.33 -7.13
N GLU A 389 8.94 8.42 -8.45
CA GLU A 389 9.96 7.98 -9.39
C GLU A 389 9.96 8.86 -10.65
N LEU A 390 11.11 8.97 -11.32
CA LEU A 390 11.22 9.58 -12.65
C LEU A 390 11.11 8.55 -13.77
N ILE A 391 10.35 8.91 -14.79
CA ILE A 391 10.34 8.22 -16.09
C ILE A 391 11.06 9.07 -17.14
N ALA A 392 11.59 8.45 -18.20
CA ALA A 392 12.50 9.13 -19.12
C ALA A 392 11.81 10.22 -19.96
N HIS A 393 10.60 9.94 -20.46
CA HIS A 393 9.91 10.78 -21.43
C HIS A 393 8.41 10.90 -21.13
N PRO A 394 8.03 11.57 -20.02
CA PRO A 394 6.62 11.81 -19.71
C PRO A 394 5.96 12.69 -20.80
N THR A 395 4.84 12.23 -21.33
CA THR A 395 4.08 12.89 -22.41
C THR A 395 2.56 12.89 -22.19
N LEU A 396 2.08 12.10 -21.22
CA LEU A 396 0.66 11.91 -20.94
C LEU A 396 0.41 11.84 -19.43
N ILE A 397 -0.64 12.51 -18.97
CA ILE A 397 -1.25 12.35 -17.65
C ILE A 397 -2.63 11.72 -17.85
N ASP A 398 -2.88 10.60 -17.20
CA ASP A 398 -4.20 9.96 -17.13
C ASP A 398 -4.74 10.04 -15.70
N ARG A 399 -6.04 10.28 -15.53
CA ARG A 399 -6.71 10.13 -14.23
C ARG A 399 -6.54 8.69 -13.74
N TYR A 400 -6.19 8.53 -12.47
CA TYR A 400 -6.05 7.22 -11.87
C TYR A 400 -6.61 7.18 -10.45
N ASP A 401 -7.94 7.17 -10.39
CA ASP A 401 -8.65 7.17 -9.13
C ASP A 401 -8.36 5.91 -8.30
N THR A 402 -8.16 6.11 -7.00
CA THR A 402 -8.11 5.01 -6.05
C THR A 402 -9.48 4.73 -5.46
N ASN A 403 -9.83 3.46 -5.34
CA ASN A 403 -11.03 3.01 -4.61
C ASN A 403 -10.85 3.11 -3.08
N LEU A 404 -9.94 3.97 -2.59
CA LEU A 404 -9.58 4.07 -1.18
C LEU A 404 -10.77 4.51 -0.33
N VAL A 405 -11.51 5.52 -0.79
CA VAL A 405 -12.73 6.00 -0.11
C VAL A 405 -13.75 4.87 -0.01
N HIS A 406 -14.03 4.19 -1.12
CA HIS A 406 -14.95 3.06 -1.14
C HIS A 406 -14.53 1.94 -0.15
N VAL A 407 -13.27 1.50 -0.20
CA VAL A 407 -12.74 0.46 0.70
C VAL A 407 -12.81 0.91 2.17
N ARG A 408 -12.51 2.17 2.47
CA ARG A 408 -12.63 2.74 3.83
C ARG A 408 -14.09 2.76 4.27
N THR A 409 -15.03 3.12 3.41
CA THR A 409 -16.46 3.13 3.71
C THR A 409 -16.98 1.72 4.02
N VAL A 410 -16.58 0.71 3.25
CA VAL A 410 -16.92 -0.70 3.54
C VAL A 410 -16.36 -1.15 4.89
N LYS A 411 -15.10 -0.80 5.21
CA LYS A 411 -14.52 -1.09 6.53
C LYS A 411 -15.24 -0.35 7.66
N ASN A 412 -15.62 0.90 7.42
CA ASN A 412 -16.36 1.71 8.39
C ASN A 412 -17.76 1.17 8.65
N LEU A 413 -18.39 0.52 7.67
CA LEU A 413 -19.66 -0.18 7.89
C LEU A 413 -19.53 -1.30 8.93
N LEU A 414 -18.42 -2.02 8.96
CA LEU A 414 -18.15 -3.03 9.99
C LEU A 414 -17.83 -2.36 11.34
N ARG A 415 -17.00 -1.31 11.34
CA ARG A 415 -16.68 -0.54 12.56
C ARG A 415 -17.91 0.13 13.17
N TRP A 416 -18.89 0.52 12.35
CA TRP A 416 -20.14 1.12 12.81
C TRP A 416 -20.91 0.20 13.77
N LEU A 417 -20.85 -1.12 13.57
CA LEU A 417 -21.47 -2.08 14.47
C LEU A 417 -20.82 -2.11 15.86
N GLN A 418 -19.60 -1.60 15.98
CA GLN A 418 -18.84 -1.48 17.23
C GLN A 418 -19.00 -0.08 17.87
N ALA A 419 -19.68 0.85 17.21
CA ALA A 419 -19.94 2.18 17.76
C ALA A 419 -20.86 2.09 18.99
N GLY A 420 -20.69 3.00 19.94
CA GLY A 420 -21.51 3.05 21.15
C GLY A 420 -22.99 3.21 20.84
N VAL A 421 -23.85 2.52 21.61
CA VAL A 421 -25.31 2.46 21.39
C VAL A 421 -25.91 3.87 21.23
N HIS A 422 -25.51 4.81 22.08
CA HIS A 422 -25.96 6.20 22.04
C HIS A 422 -25.77 6.86 20.66
N LEU A 423 -24.57 6.75 20.08
CA LEU A 423 -24.27 7.29 18.74
C LEU A 423 -25.10 6.58 17.67
N ARG A 424 -25.26 5.26 17.77
CA ARG A 424 -26.06 4.50 16.80
C ARG A 424 -27.53 4.89 16.83
N GLU A 425 -28.09 5.08 18.03
CA GLU A 425 -29.48 5.50 18.20
C GLU A 425 -29.72 6.94 17.73
N LEU A 426 -28.76 7.85 17.93
CA LEU A 426 -28.80 9.21 17.39
C LEU A 426 -28.83 9.22 15.86
N VAL A 427 -27.93 8.45 15.21
CA VAL A 427 -27.87 8.37 13.74
C VAL A 427 -29.08 7.64 13.16
N ALA A 428 -29.59 6.62 13.84
CA ALA A 428 -30.83 5.94 13.45
C ALA A 428 -32.10 6.78 13.70
N GLY A 429 -31.98 7.97 14.30
CA GLY A 429 -33.10 8.85 14.62
C GLY A 429 -33.99 8.32 15.76
N LYS A 430 -33.53 7.32 16.52
CA LYS A 430 -34.21 6.79 17.71
C LYS A 430 -34.08 7.75 18.89
N LEU A 431 -32.93 8.43 18.99
CA LEU A 431 -32.69 9.51 19.94
C LEU A 431 -32.61 10.86 19.24
N ARG A 432 -33.11 11.90 19.91
CA ARG A 432 -32.92 13.29 19.49
C ARG A 432 -31.69 13.87 20.20
N PRO A 433 -30.89 14.72 19.52
CA PRO A 433 -29.72 15.35 20.13
C PRO A 433 -30.12 16.27 21.28
N GLN A 434 -29.29 16.30 22.32
CA GLN A 434 -29.50 17.09 23.52
C GLN A 434 -28.70 18.40 23.50
N PHE A 435 -29.26 19.40 24.18
CA PHE A 435 -28.68 20.73 24.32
C PHE A 435 -28.75 21.16 25.78
N SER A 436 -27.63 21.62 26.32
CA SER A 436 -27.55 22.24 27.64
C SER A 436 -28.23 23.62 27.66
N LYS A 437 -28.59 24.10 28.85
CA LYS A 437 -29.16 25.44 29.05
C LYS A 437 -28.07 26.46 29.41
N LEU A 438 -27.03 26.53 28.60
CA LEU A 438 -25.97 27.53 28.75
C LEU A 438 -26.40 28.86 28.11
N SER A 439 -26.23 29.96 28.82
CA SER A 439 -26.40 31.31 28.25
C SER A 439 -25.13 31.71 27.51
N VAL A 440 -25.26 32.01 26.21
CA VAL A 440 -24.13 32.42 25.36
C VAL A 440 -24.25 33.90 25.04
N ALA A 441 -23.17 34.65 25.23
CA ALA A 441 -23.14 36.07 24.87
C ALA A 441 -23.20 36.25 23.35
N ARG A 442 -24.06 37.15 22.88
CA ARG A 442 -24.19 37.45 21.46
C ARG A 442 -23.02 38.29 20.99
N ARG A 443 -22.62 38.06 19.74
CA ARG A 443 -21.64 38.83 19.00
C ARG A 443 -22.33 39.90 18.15
N LEU A 444 -21.84 41.13 18.21
CA LEU A 444 -22.41 42.27 17.48
C LEU A 444 -22.08 42.23 15.98
N ASP A 445 -20.98 41.57 15.61
CA ASP A 445 -20.55 41.39 14.23
C ASP A 445 -21.28 40.23 13.52
N PHE A 446 -22.12 39.48 14.24
CA PHE A 446 -22.88 38.35 13.71
C PHE A 446 -24.35 38.72 13.57
N ASN A 447 -25.00 38.21 12.52
CA ASN A 447 -26.45 38.31 12.38
C ASN A 447 -27.18 37.39 13.39
N ALA A 448 -28.51 37.44 13.41
CA ALA A 448 -29.32 36.68 14.37
C ALA A 448 -29.15 35.16 14.22
N GLU A 449 -29.13 34.65 12.99
CA GLU A 449 -29.01 33.22 12.66
C GLU A 449 -27.61 32.69 12.99
N GLN A 450 -26.56 33.46 12.68
CA GLN A 450 -25.18 33.13 13.04
C GLN A 450 -25.01 33.07 14.56
N ASN A 451 -25.57 34.04 15.29
CA ASN A 451 -25.57 34.01 16.75
C ASN A 451 -26.32 32.79 17.31
N LEU A 452 -27.46 32.43 16.71
CA LEU A 452 -28.22 31.25 17.10
C LEU A 452 -27.43 29.96 16.82
N ALA A 453 -26.76 29.85 15.67
CA ALA A 453 -25.93 28.70 15.33
C ALA A 453 -24.77 28.53 16.32
N VAL A 454 -24.08 29.63 16.68
CA VAL A 454 -23.02 29.61 17.71
C VAL A 454 -23.58 29.22 19.07
N GLU A 455 -24.72 29.80 19.47
CA GLU A 455 -25.39 29.46 20.72
C GLU A 455 -25.71 27.96 20.78
N ARG A 456 -26.32 27.42 19.73
CA ARG A 456 -26.65 25.99 19.65
C ARG A 456 -25.40 25.11 19.62
N ALA A 457 -24.34 25.52 18.94
CA ALA A 457 -23.08 24.78 18.87
C ALA A 457 -22.42 24.67 20.26
N LEU A 458 -22.48 25.74 21.06
CA LEU A 458 -21.98 25.73 22.44
C LEU A 458 -22.90 25.01 23.42
N GLN A 459 -24.19 24.91 23.09
CA GLN A 459 -25.16 24.17 23.90
C GLN A 459 -25.16 22.66 23.60
N MET A 460 -24.75 22.23 22.40
CA MET A 460 -24.90 20.83 21.96
C MET A 460 -24.12 19.86 22.85
N GLN A 461 -24.74 18.72 23.16
CA GLN A 461 -24.10 17.60 23.85
C GLN A 461 -23.83 16.43 22.91
N ASP A 462 -24.53 16.39 21.77
CA ASP A 462 -24.45 15.30 20.78
C ASP A 462 -23.95 15.82 19.43
N TYR A 463 -24.84 16.39 18.63
CA TYR A 463 -24.51 17.00 17.35
C TYR A 463 -25.44 18.18 17.04
N LEU A 464 -24.98 19.05 16.14
CA LEU A 464 -25.76 20.13 15.55
C LEU A 464 -25.60 20.07 14.03
N LEU A 465 -26.70 20.19 13.30
CA LEU A 465 -26.68 20.36 11.85
C LEU A 465 -26.90 21.84 11.53
N VAL A 466 -25.92 22.45 10.88
CA VAL A 466 -25.99 23.85 10.44
C VAL A 466 -26.11 23.89 8.93
N GLN A 467 -27.19 24.49 8.42
CA GLN A 467 -27.38 24.70 6.99
C GLN A 467 -26.84 26.08 6.61
N GLY A 468 -25.75 26.11 5.85
CA GLY A 468 -25.18 27.33 5.28
C GLY A 468 -25.57 27.47 3.80
N PRO A 469 -26.67 28.16 3.47
CA PRO A 469 -26.98 28.48 2.07
C PRO A 469 -25.87 29.36 1.47
N PRO A 470 -25.60 29.25 0.15
CA PRO A 470 -24.52 29.95 -0.54
C PRO A 470 -24.67 31.47 -0.55
#